data_AF-A0A7Z9HY83-F1
#
_entry.id   AF-A0A7Z9HY83-F1
#
_cell.length_a   1.000
_cell.length_b   1.000
_cell.length_c   1.000
_cell.angle_alpha   90.00
_cell.angle_beta   90.00
_cell.angle_gamma   90.00
#
_symmetry.space_group_name_H-M   'P 1'
#
loop_
_entity.id
_entity.type
_entity.pdbx_description
1 polymer ?
#
loop_
_entity_poly.entity_id
_entity_poly.type
_entity_poly.pdbx_seq_one_letter_code
_entity_poly.pdbx_strand_id
1 'polypeptide(L)'
;AVRFHNNVSSYVFGGRDRMDERYDMIRFVRDSQYKLVINYMPQKPYSQYTNTAEKSPVQVELNRLAKEGNLPDGARWVTQKTKPLMEFYDLENDPHELNNLFTDSDNVIIEDSKYTDIRQHHFEAYLEWSMRIGDLGLIPEAELNRLGNEFEYRSRIISSLEKKERAFRKKLHGMIPFVFGPPLSSYSSDPELKRQYGILEAHWVDALDSELPSLRYWGVQGLSRFENAHPALVRTLNDESMVVRLAAAQALVTDAKYSEISIDIMTAGMNSDDEWVRLQAVTALDEIGDLARPATSALKKALDDKHNKYVVRIANHTLNVLEGTNNQVR
;
A
#
# COMPACT_ATOMS: atom_id res chain seq x y z
N ALA A 1 -16.84 20.78 -35.42
CA ALA A 1 -17.55 19.77 -34.62
C ALA A 1 -16.53 18.82 -34.04
N VAL A 2 -16.33 18.85 -32.72
CA VAL A 2 -15.48 17.88 -32.02
C VAL A 2 -16.16 16.52 -32.18
N ARG A 3 -15.55 15.62 -32.96
CA ARG A 3 -16.02 14.24 -33.10
C ARG A 3 -15.63 13.51 -31.82
N PHE A 4 -16.58 13.37 -30.91
CA PHE A 4 -16.49 12.32 -29.89
C PHE A 4 -16.51 10.99 -30.66
N HIS A 5 -15.40 10.27 -30.64
CA HIS A 5 -15.38 8.91 -31.16
C HIS A 5 -16.30 8.10 -30.24
N ASN A 6 -17.37 7.52 -30.78
CA ASN A 6 -18.30 6.63 -30.08
C ASN A 6 -17.67 5.26 -29.74
N ASN A 7 -16.41 5.22 -29.32
CA ASN A 7 -15.93 4.11 -28.51
C ASN A 7 -16.28 4.48 -27.07
N VAL A 8 -17.51 4.14 -26.67
CA VAL A 8 -17.83 4.09 -25.25
C VAL A 8 -16.80 3.15 -24.65
N SER A 9 -15.88 3.65 -23.82
CA SER A 9 -15.02 2.77 -23.05
C SER A 9 -15.95 1.90 -22.22
N SER A 10 -15.97 0.58 -22.47
CA SER A 10 -16.78 -0.37 -21.70
C SER A 10 -16.46 -0.33 -20.20
N TYR A 11 -15.31 0.25 -19.85
CA TYR A 11 -14.82 0.38 -18.50
C TYR A 11 -14.57 1.84 -18.08
N VAL A 12 -14.86 2.12 -16.81
CA VAL A 12 -14.41 3.31 -16.06
C VAL A 12 -13.32 2.88 -15.09
N PHE A 13 -12.22 3.61 -15.07
CA PHE A 13 -11.07 3.37 -14.20
C PHE A 13 -10.95 4.50 -13.19
N GLY A 14 -10.47 4.18 -12.00
CA GLY A 14 -10.12 5.17 -11.00
C GLY A 14 -9.23 4.60 -9.91
N GLY A 15 -8.90 5.44 -8.93
CA GLY A 15 -8.02 5.03 -7.86
C GLY A 15 -7.77 6.11 -6.83
N ARG A 16 -6.97 5.71 -5.85
CA ARG A 16 -6.46 6.52 -4.75
C ARG A 16 -4.99 6.19 -4.57
N ASP A 17 -4.16 7.21 -4.32
CA ASP A 17 -2.72 7.00 -4.04
C ASP A 17 -2.42 7.25 -2.56
N ARG A 18 -2.83 8.41 -2.06
CA ARG A 18 -2.57 8.90 -0.70
C ARG A 18 -3.82 9.53 -0.09
N MET A 19 -3.95 9.45 1.23
CA MET A 19 -4.96 10.10 2.07
C MET A 19 -4.26 11.03 3.06
N ASP A 20 -4.09 12.30 2.71
CA ASP A 20 -3.30 13.24 3.52
C ASP A 20 -1.98 12.60 4.01
N GLU A 21 -1.82 12.35 5.29
CA GLU A 21 -0.58 11.79 5.84
C GLU A 21 -0.31 10.32 5.44
N ARG A 22 -1.32 9.57 4.99
CA ARG A 22 -1.27 8.10 4.86
C ARG A 22 -1.18 7.61 3.43
N TYR A 23 -0.26 6.68 3.18
CA TYR A 23 -0.20 5.94 1.92
C TYR A 23 -1.14 4.72 1.96
N ASP A 24 -2.02 4.63 0.96
CA ASP A 24 -2.99 3.54 0.82
C ASP A 24 -3.52 3.49 -0.61
N MET A 25 -2.75 2.82 -1.46
CA MET A 25 -3.02 2.80 -2.89
C MET A 25 -4.11 1.78 -3.23
N ILE A 26 -5.15 2.27 -3.92
CA ILE A 26 -6.29 1.49 -4.41
C ILE A 26 -6.51 1.81 -5.88
N ARG A 27 -6.87 0.81 -6.67
CA ARG A 27 -7.37 0.97 -8.04
C ARG A 27 -8.74 0.33 -8.17
N PHE A 28 -9.56 0.85 -9.07
CA PHE A 28 -10.78 0.17 -9.47
C PHE A 28 -10.99 0.25 -10.97
N VAL A 29 -11.70 -0.75 -11.47
CA VAL A 29 -12.22 -0.83 -12.83
C VAL A 29 -13.67 -1.29 -12.72
N ARG A 30 -14.56 -0.62 -13.43
CA ARG A 30 -15.97 -1.01 -13.47
C ARG A 30 -16.53 -0.94 -14.87
N ASP A 31 -17.44 -1.83 -15.21
CA ASP A 31 -18.35 -1.66 -16.33
C ASP A 31 -19.69 -1.08 -15.84
N SER A 32 -20.77 -1.25 -16.61
CA SER A 32 -22.11 -0.78 -16.23
C SER A 32 -22.69 -1.48 -14.99
N GLN A 33 -22.31 -2.72 -14.74
CA GLN A 33 -22.85 -3.57 -13.69
C GLN A 33 -21.81 -3.96 -12.64
N TYR A 34 -20.59 -4.31 -13.02
CA TYR A 34 -19.61 -4.88 -12.10
C TYR A 34 -18.48 -3.91 -11.80
N LYS A 35 -17.92 -4.00 -10.60
CA LYS A 35 -16.74 -3.25 -10.16
C LYS A 35 -15.74 -4.17 -9.50
N LEU A 36 -14.50 -4.14 -9.97
CA LEU A 36 -13.35 -4.74 -9.33
C LEU A 36 -12.50 -3.65 -8.66
N VAL A 37 -12.15 -3.85 -7.40
CA VAL A 37 -11.23 -3.03 -6.61
C VAL A 37 -9.98 -3.84 -6.32
N ILE A 38 -8.80 -3.20 -6.42
CA ILE A 38 -7.49 -3.77 -6.14
C ILE A 38 -6.84 -2.96 -5.02
N ASN A 39 -6.63 -3.59 -3.87
CA ASN A 39 -5.95 -3.04 -2.70
C ASN A 39 -4.46 -3.42 -2.74
N TYR A 40 -3.57 -2.45 -2.87
CA TYR A 40 -2.12 -2.70 -2.90
C TYR A 40 -1.48 -2.77 -1.52
N MET A 41 -2.23 -2.35 -0.50
CA MET A 41 -1.82 -2.40 0.90
C MET A 41 -2.89 -3.11 1.75
N PRO A 42 -3.20 -4.39 1.46
CA PRO A 42 -4.25 -5.13 2.16
C PRO A 42 -3.95 -5.33 3.65
N GLN A 43 -2.69 -5.23 4.06
CA GLN A 43 -2.28 -5.25 5.46
C GLN A 43 -2.71 -4.02 6.26
N LYS A 44 -3.17 -2.94 5.59
CA LYS A 44 -3.61 -1.69 6.24
C LYS A 44 -5.14 -1.64 6.39
N PRO A 45 -5.67 -0.98 7.43
CA PRO A 45 -7.12 -0.81 7.59
C PRO A 45 -7.71 0.09 6.49
N TYR A 46 -9.04 0.02 6.28
CA TYR A 46 -9.76 1.00 5.44
C TYR A 46 -9.72 2.40 6.03
N SER A 47 -9.96 2.49 7.35
CA SER A 47 -9.93 3.74 8.09
C SER A 47 -8.58 3.88 8.79
N GLN A 48 -7.68 4.67 8.20
CA GLN A 48 -6.43 5.08 8.84
C GLN A 48 -6.61 6.45 9.49
N TYR A 49 -5.88 6.70 10.59
CA TYR A 49 -5.82 8.03 11.17
C TYR A 49 -5.31 9.03 10.13
N THR A 50 -6.11 10.08 9.88
CA THR A 50 -5.65 11.31 9.21
C THR A 50 -6.13 12.48 10.04
N ASN A 51 -5.28 13.49 10.24
CA ASN A 51 -5.60 14.59 11.16
C ASN A 51 -6.84 15.38 10.71
N THR A 52 -7.12 15.41 9.41
CA THR A 52 -8.30 16.08 8.85
C THR A 52 -9.57 15.26 9.08
N ALA A 53 -9.57 13.96 8.77
CA ALA A 53 -10.78 13.13 8.90
C ALA A 53 -11.22 13.02 10.35
N GLU A 54 -10.28 12.89 11.29
CA GLU A 54 -10.57 12.78 12.73
C GLU A 54 -11.23 14.03 13.34
N LYS A 55 -11.19 15.16 12.64
CA LYS A 55 -11.89 16.40 13.04
C LYS A 55 -13.31 16.47 12.47
N SER A 56 -13.68 15.58 11.55
CA SER A 56 -15.01 15.53 10.97
C SER A 56 -16.02 15.00 11.98
N PRO A 57 -17.19 15.66 12.18
CA PRO A 57 -18.25 15.15 13.03
C PRO A 57 -18.70 13.73 12.66
N VAL A 58 -18.64 13.39 11.36
CA VAL A 58 -18.98 12.05 10.88
C VAL A 58 -17.97 11.01 11.38
N GLN A 59 -16.68 11.28 11.25
CA GLN A 59 -15.64 10.33 11.70
C GLN A 59 -15.66 10.20 13.22
N VAL A 60 -15.84 11.30 13.95
CA VAL A 60 -15.97 11.29 15.41
C VAL A 60 -17.12 10.37 15.85
N GLU A 61 -18.27 10.48 15.19
CA GLU A 61 -19.43 9.65 15.49
C GLU A 61 -19.20 8.18 15.11
N LEU A 62 -18.61 7.90 13.95
CA LEU A 62 -18.24 6.54 13.55
C LEU A 62 -17.25 5.90 14.54
N ASN A 63 -16.26 6.66 15.00
CA ASN A 63 -15.29 6.20 15.99
C ASN A 63 -15.94 5.96 17.37
N ARG A 64 -16.96 6.74 17.75
CA ARG A 64 -17.77 6.50 18.96
C ARG A 64 -18.58 5.20 18.84
N LEU A 65 -19.32 5.05 17.74
CA LEU A 65 -20.11 3.85 17.46
C LEU A 65 -19.23 2.59 17.41
N ALA A 66 -18.04 2.70 16.82
CA ALA A 66 -17.04 1.63 16.79
C ALA A 66 -16.63 1.17 18.19
N LYS A 67 -16.33 2.12 19.09
CA LYS A 67 -15.94 1.84 20.48
C LYS A 67 -17.06 1.22 21.30
N GLU A 68 -18.32 1.59 21.00
CA GLU A 68 -19.50 1.05 21.67
C GLU A 68 -19.99 -0.28 21.10
N GLY A 69 -19.42 -0.74 19.97
CA GLY A 69 -19.90 -1.93 19.26
C GLY A 69 -21.24 -1.73 18.53
N ASN A 70 -21.63 -0.48 18.27
CA ASN A 70 -22.91 -0.09 17.68
C ASN A 70 -22.80 0.38 16.23
N LEU A 71 -21.75 -0.01 15.50
CA LEU A 71 -21.62 0.33 14.09
C LEU A 71 -22.73 -0.35 13.26
N PRO A 72 -23.39 0.38 12.35
CA PRO A 72 -24.27 -0.25 11.39
C PRO A 72 -23.45 -1.13 10.42
N ASP A 73 -24.11 -2.12 9.81
CA ASP A 73 -23.45 -3.08 8.92
C ASP A 73 -22.69 -2.41 7.77
N GLY A 74 -23.24 -1.35 7.18
CA GLY A 74 -22.60 -0.56 6.13
C GLY A 74 -21.38 0.25 6.58
N ALA A 75 -21.06 0.29 7.87
CA ALA A 75 -19.91 0.99 8.43
C ALA A 75 -18.88 0.06 9.10
N ARG A 76 -19.00 -1.26 8.90
CA ARG A 76 -18.06 -2.25 9.46
C ARG A 76 -16.61 -2.03 9.01
N TRP A 77 -16.40 -1.40 7.86
CA TRP A 77 -15.06 -1.03 7.36
C TRP A 77 -14.27 -0.14 8.32
N VAL A 78 -14.93 0.60 9.22
CA VAL A 78 -14.28 1.49 10.20
C VAL A 78 -13.38 0.71 11.17
N THR A 79 -13.73 -0.53 11.53
CA THR A 79 -12.99 -1.35 12.50
C THR A 79 -12.11 -2.43 11.87
N GLN A 80 -12.18 -2.60 10.55
CA GLN A 80 -11.39 -3.59 9.82
C GLN A 80 -9.91 -3.20 9.82
N LYS A 81 -9.07 -4.08 10.38
CA LYS A 81 -7.62 -3.88 10.51
C LYS A 81 -6.86 -4.15 9.22
N THR A 82 -7.44 -4.94 8.33
CA THR A 82 -6.91 -5.33 7.02
C THR A 82 -8.02 -5.22 5.98
N LYS A 83 -7.63 -5.25 4.71
CA LYS A 83 -8.55 -5.34 3.57
C LYS A 83 -8.38 -6.68 2.87
N PRO A 84 -9.45 -7.22 2.26
CA PRO A 84 -9.30 -8.16 1.16
C PRO A 84 -8.42 -7.53 0.09
N LEU A 85 -7.64 -8.37 -0.56
CA LEU A 85 -6.77 -7.95 -1.62
C LEU A 85 -7.53 -7.37 -2.82
N MET A 86 -8.57 -8.09 -3.24
CA MET A 86 -9.45 -7.69 -4.32
C MET A 86 -10.87 -7.74 -3.81
N GLU A 87 -11.67 -6.79 -4.28
CA GLU A 87 -13.09 -6.72 -3.97
C GLU A 87 -13.86 -6.69 -5.27
N PHE A 88 -14.95 -7.43 -5.36
CA PHE A 88 -15.77 -7.51 -6.55
C PHE A 88 -17.24 -7.30 -6.19
N TYR A 89 -17.90 -6.39 -6.88
CA TYR A 89 -19.28 -6.00 -6.56
C TYR A 89 -20.16 -6.04 -7.81
N ASP A 90 -21.39 -6.52 -7.64
CA ASP A 90 -22.48 -6.40 -8.61
C ASP A 90 -23.32 -5.16 -8.24
N LEU A 91 -23.07 -4.04 -8.91
CA LEU A 91 -23.67 -2.73 -8.62
C LEU A 91 -25.17 -2.66 -8.91
N GLU A 92 -25.74 -3.62 -9.65
CA GLU A 92 -27.19 -3.69 -9.85
C GLU A 92 -27.89 -4.29 -8.63
N ASN A 93 -27.31 -5.34 -8.06
CA ASN A 93 -27.88 -6.04 -6.90
C ASN A 93 -27.36 -5.50 -5.55
N ASP A 94 -26.20 -4.85 -5.56
CA ASP A 94 -25.52 -4.25 -4.41
C ASP A 94 -24.98 -2.84 -4.77
N PRO A 95 -25.87 -1.84 -4.91
CA PRO A 95 -25.48 -0.48 -5.29
C PRO A 95 -24.64 0.25 -4.23
N HIS A 96 -24.51 -0.32 -3.02
CA HIS A 96 -23.75 0.25 -1.92
C HIS A 96 -22.42 -0.48 -1.68
N GLU A 97 -22.08 -1.48 -2.50
CA GLU A 97 -20.79 -2.20 -2.45
C GLU A 97 -20.52 -2.82 -1.06
N LEU A 98 -21.55 -3.40 -0.43
CA LEU A 98 -21.46 -3.95 0.92
C LEU A 98 -21.04 -5.43 0.95
N ASN A 99 -21.26 -6.16 -0.14
CA ASN A 99 -21.05 -7.59 -0.24
C ASN A 99 -19.94 -7.88 -1.24
N ASN A 100 -18.73 -8.12 -0.73
CA ASN A 100 -17.61 -8.54 -1.57
C ASN A 100 -17.88 -9.95 -2.14
N LEU A 101 -17.97 -10.06 -3.46
CA LEU A 101 -18.14 -11.30 -4.21
C LEU A 101 -16.80 -11.94 -4.61
N PHE A 102 -15.66 -11.32 -4.26
CA PHE A 102 -14.33 -11.86 -4.54
C PHE A 102 -13.85 -12.81 -3.46
N THR A 103 -13.96 -12.39 -2.19
CA THR A 103 -13.56 -13.19 -1.03
C THR A 103 -14.64 -13.23 0.04
N ASP A 104 -14.67 -14.28 0.85
CA ASP A 104 -15.50 -14.38 2.04
C ASP A 104 -14.94 -13.57 3.23
N SER A 105 -15.55 -13.72 4.41
CA SER A 105 -15.14 -13.03 5.64
C SER A 105 -13.76 -13.44 6.15
N ASP A 106 -13.26 -14.61 5.75
CA ASP A 106 -11.93 -15.12 6.10
C ASP A 106 -10.88 -14.77 5.02
N ASN A 107 -11.25 -13.91 4.05
CA ASN A 107 -10.47 -13.55 2.87
C ASN A 107 -10.13 -14.73 1.94
N VAL A 108 -10.94 -15.79 1.96
CA VAL A 108 -10.82 -16.93 1.04
C VAL A 108 -11.54 -16.59 -0.26
N ILE A 109 -10.93 -16.91 -1.40
CA ILE A 109 -11.50 -16.64 -2.73
C ILE A 109 -12.80 -17.42 -2.90
N ILE A 110 -13.86 -16.73 -3.31
CA ILE A 110 -15.14 -17.35 -3.64
C ILE A 110 -15.04 -17.95 -5.05
N GLU A 111 -15.18 -19.27 -5.14
CA GLU A 111 -15.23 -20.01 -6.41
C GLU A 111 -16.67 -20.02 -6.97
N ASP A 112 -17.07 -18.91 -7.59
CA ASP A 112 -18.32 -18.84 -8.35
C ASP A 112 -18.03 -18.76 -9.84
N SER A 113 -18.37 -19.83 -10.56
CA SER A 113 -18.23 -19.92 -12.03
C SER A 113 -18.92 -18.78 -12.78
N LYS A 114 -19.98 -18.17 -12.21
CA LYS A 114 -20.67 -17.02 -12.80
C LYS A 114 -19.74 -15.80 -12.92
N TYR A 115 -18.91 -15.57 -11.90
CA TYR A 115 -18.11 -14.34 -11.80
C TYR A 115 -16.65 -14.54 -12.21
N THR A 116 -16.16 -15.77 -12.37
CA THR A 116 -14.75 -16.05 -12.73
C THR A 116 -14.31 -15.30 -13.99
N ASP A 117 -15.02 -15.48 -15.10
CA ASP A 117 -14.65 -14.81 -16.37
C ASP A 117 -14.81 -13.30 -16.29
N ILE A 118 -15.83 -12.81 -15.55
CA ILE A 118 -16.09 -11.38 -15.40
C ILE A 118 -14.96 -10.71 -14.58
N ARG A 119 -14.55 -11.32 -13.46
CA ARG A 119 -13.43 -10.88 -12.65
C ARG A 119 -12.14 -10.86 -13.45
N GLN A 120 -11.89 -11.92 -14.24
CA GLN A 120 -10.71 -12.02 -15.08
C GLN A 120 -10.65 -10.90 -16.14
N HIS A 121 -11.74 -10.68 -16.88
CA HIS A 121 -11.79 -9.60 -17.89
C HIS A 121 -11.64 -8.20 -17.27
N HIS A 122 -12.22 -7.95 -16.08
CA HIS A 122 -12.02 -6.70 -15.35
C HIS A 122 -10.55 -6.53 -14.97
N PHE A 123 -9.92 -7.58 -14.45
CA PHE A 123 -8.52 -7.55 -14.07
C PHE A 123 -7.60 -7.28 -15.27
N GLU A 124 -7.83 -7.96 -16.40
CA GLU A 124 -7.11 -7.72 -17.65
C GLU A 124 -7.27 -6.28 -18.15
N ALA A 125 -8.50 -5.74 -18.16
CA ALA A 125 -8.78 -4.37 -18.55
C ALA A 125 -8.05 -3.36 -17.64
N TYR A 126 -8.01 -3.62 -16.32
CA TYR A 126 -7.25 -2.82 -15.38
C TYR A 126 -5.73 -2.90 -15.66
N LEU A 127 -5.18 -4.09 -15.88
CA LEU A 127 -3.74 -4.25 -16.16
C LEU A 127 -3.34 -3.53 -17.44
N GLU A 128 -4.13 -3.67 -18.51
CA GLU A 128 -3.92 -2.94 -19.76
C GLU A 128 -3.96 -1.43 -19.55
N TRP A 129 -4.95 -0.93 -18.81
CA TRP A 129 -5.05 0.49 -18.48
C TRP A 129 -3.86 0.98 -17.67
N SER A 130 -3.51 0.28 -16.58
CA SER A 130 -2.44 0.65 -15.65
C SER A 130 -1.07 0.67 -16.36
N MET A 131 -0.80 -0.33 -17.21
CA MET A 131 0.38 -0.36 -18.07
C MET A 131 0.38 0.77 -19.11
N ARG A 132 -0.76 1.05 -19.75
CA ARG A 132 -0.86 2.10 -20.77
C ARG A 132 -0.56 3.48 -20.19
N ILE A 133 -1.09 3.78 -19.01
CA ILE A 133 -0.86 5.08 -18.37
C ILE A 133 0.52 5.19 -17.71
N GLY A 134 1.19 4.06 -17.46
CA GLY A 134 2.44 4.04 -16.71
C GLY A 134 2.21 4.52 -15.28
N ASP A 135 1.37 3.79 -14.56
CA ASP A 135 0.82 4.19 -13.26
C ASP A 135 1.91 4.58 -12.26
N LEU A 136 2.02 5.89 -12.00
CA LEU A 136 3.06 6.45 -11.13
C LEU A 136 2.83 6.13 -9.65
N GLY A 137 1.61 5.74 -9.24
CA GLY A 137 1.36 5.34 -7.85
C GLY A 137 2.15 4.08 -7.45
N LEU A 138 2.60 3.32 -8.44
CA LEU A 138 3.48 2.17 -8.24
C LEU A 138 4.91 2.57 -7.86
N ILE A 139 5.27 3.84 -7.94
CA ILE A 139 6.56 4.35 -7.47
C ILE A 139 6.36 4.89 -6.06
N PRO A 140 7.12 4.40 -5.04
CA PRO A 140 7.01 4.91 -3.68
C PRO A 140 7.14 6.43 -3.63
N GLU A 141 6.34 7.12 -2.82
CA GLU A 141 6.22 8.59 -2.89
C GLU A 141 7.55 9.35 -2.80
N ALA A 142 8.44 8.96 -1.89
CA ALA A 142 9.75 9.59 -1.78
C ALA A 142 10.58 9.43 -3.06
N GLU A 143 10.55 8.24 -3.66
CA GLU A 143 11.20 7.98 -4.94
C GLU A 143 10.49 8.72 -6.09
N LEU A 144 9.16 8.81 -6.07
CA LEU A 144 8.37 9.56 -7.05
C LEU A 144 8.71 11.05 -7.03
N ASN A 145 8.89 11.64 -5.85
CA ASN A 145 9.30 13.04 -5.70
C ASN A 145 10.76 13.26 -6.11
N ARG A 146 11.67 12.38 -5.69
CA ARG A 146 13.08 12.42 -6.11
C ARG A 146 13.22 12.35 -7.63
N LEU A 147 12.56 11.39 -8.28
CA LEU A 147 12.56 11.22 -9.73
C LEU A 147 11.84 12.36 -10.45
N GLY A 148 10.77 12.90 -9.86
CA GLY A 148 10.07 14.07 -10.38
C GLY A 148 10.98 15.30 -10.43
N ASN A 149 11.83 15.48 -9.43
CA ASN A 149 12.86 16.52 -9.41
C ASN A 149 14.00 16.21 -10.39
N GLU A 150 14.52 14.97 -10.42
CA GLU A 150 15.60 14.54 -11.34
C GLU A 150 15.22 14.74 -12.82
N PHE A 151 13.96 14.44 -13.18
CA PHE A 151 13.48 14.53 -14.56
C PHE A 151 12.62 15.77 -14.84
N GLU A 152 12.57 16.71 -13.90
CA GLU A 152 11.79 17.97 -13.91
C GLU A 152 10.25 17.81 -13.93
N TYR A 153 9.73 16.73 -14.53
CA TYR A 153 8.30 16.49 -14.67
C TYR A 153 7.97 15.03 -14.38
N ARG A 154 6.95 14.79 -13.54
CA ARG A 154 6.45 13.44 -13.23
C ARG A 154 6.03 12.65 -14.49
N SER A 155 5.51 13.32 -15.52
CA SER A 155 5.13 12.70 -16.80
C SER A 155 6.32 12.10 -17.56
N ARG A 156 7.56 12.49 -17.27
CA ARG A 156 8.76 11.95 -17.91
C ARG A 156 9.30 10.70 -17.20
N ILE A 157 8.92 10.46 -15.93
CA ILE A 157 9.54 9.44 -15.08
C ILE A 157 9.57 8.07 -15.76
N ILE A 158 8.41 7.54 -16.16
CA ILE A 158 8.34 6.20 -16.76
C ILE A 158 9.23 6.12 -18.02
N SER A 159 9.10 7.08 -18.93
CA SER A 159 9.89 7.10 -20.16
C SER A 159 11.41 7.22 -19.92
N SER A 160 11.81 7.90 -18.84
CA SER A 160 13.21 8.05 -18.45
C SER A 160 13.75 6.79 -17.80
N LEU A 161 12.96 6.12 -16.95
CA LEU A 161 13.32 4.84 -16.35
C LEU A 161 13.39 3.73 -17.40
N GLU A 162 12.51 3.72 -18.40
CA GLU A 162 12.55 2.78 -19.52
C GLU A 162 13.81 2.93 -20.40
N LYS A 163 14.48 4.09 -20.37
CA LYS A 163 15.80 4.25 -21.02
C LYS A 163 16.93 3.59 -20.21
N LYS A 164 16.82 3.57 -18.88
CA LYS A 164 17.78 2.91 -17.98
C LYS A 164 17.53 1.39 -17.97
N GLU A 165 16.26 0.99 -17.92
CA GLU A 165 15.83 -0.41 -17.94
C GLU A 165 14.63 -0.60 -18.87
N ARG A 166 14.87 -1.12 -20.09
CA ARG A 166 13.85 -1.22 -21.16
C ARG A 166 12.57 -1.93 -20.74
N ALA A 167 12.66 -2.90 -19.85
CA ALA A 167 11.53 -3.67 -19.36
C ALA A 167 10.92 -3.10 -18.06
N PHE A 168 11.34 -1.91 -17.59
CA PHE A 168 10.97 -1.35 -16.29
C PHE A 168 9.47 -1.43 -16.03
N ARG A 169 8.64 -0.92 -16.94
CA ARG A 169 7.19 -0.94 -16.77
C ARG A 169 6.64 -2.37 -16.68
N LYS A 170 7.08 -3.26 -17.57
CA LYS A 170 6.67 -4.66 -17.55
C LYS A 170 7.10 -5.36 -16.25
N LYS A 171 8.30 -5.07 -15.74
CA LYS A 171 8.78 -5.61 -14.45
C LYS A 171 7.97 -5.06 -13.28
N LEU A 172 7.74 -3.75 -13.24
CA LEU A 172 6.94 -3.07 -12.21
C LEU A 172 5.54 -3.69 -12.11
N HIS A 173 4.81 -3.73 -13.24
CA HIS A 173 3.50 -4.37 -13.33
C HIS A 173 3.54 -5.90 -13.29
N GLY A 174 4.70 -6.53 -13.43
CA GLY A 174 4.85 -7.99 -13.29
C GLY A 174 4.95 -8.43 -11.83
N MET A 175 5.44 -7.55 -10.95
CA MET A 175 5.50 -7.83 -9.52
C MET A 175 4.12 -7.69 -8.88
N ILE A 176 3.34 -6.68 -9.27
CA ILE A 176 2.08 -6.33 -8.62
C ILE A 176 1.01 -7.46 -8.65
N PRO A 177 0.60 -8.02 -9.80
CA PRO A 177 -0.53 -8.95 -9.93
C PRO A 177 -0.41 -10.21 -9.09
N PHE A 178 0.82 -10.56 -8.72
CA PHE A 178 1.16 -11.84 -8.12
C PHE A 178 1.75 -11.70 -6.72
N VAL A 179 1.93 -10.48 -6.20
CA VAL A 179 2.21 -10.19 -4.77
C VAL A 179 0.98 -10.46 -3.92
N PHE A 180 -0.07 -11.04 -4.48
CA PHE A 180 -1.44 -10.78 -4.08
C PHE A 180 -2.29 -12.03 -4.32
N GLY A 181 -2.08 -13.05 -3.49
CA GLY A 181 -3.06 -14.12 -3.25
C GLY A 181 -3.33 -14.30 -1.75
N PRO A 182 -4.16 -15.29 -1.31
CA PRO A 182 -4.18 -15.82 0.05
C PRO A 182 -2.83 -15.85 0.81
N PRO A 183 -2.81 -15.95 2.16
CA PRO A 183 -1.58 -16.12 2.95
C PRO A 183 -0.72 -17.29 2.43
N LEU A 184 0.61 -17.20 2.54
CA LEU A 184 1.51 -18.25 2.00
C LEU A 184 1.22 -19.65 2.59
N SER A 185 0.72 -19.70 3.82
CA SER A 185 0.26 -20.92 4.47
C SER A 185 -0.89 -21.64 3.73
N SER A 186 -1.72 -20.90 3.01
CA SER A 186 -2.84 -21.44 2.22
C SER A 186 -2.40 -22.20 0.96
N TYR A 187 -1.13 -22.13 0.54
CA TYR A 187 -0.63 -22.82 -0.67
C TYR A 187 0.20 -24.06 -0.40
N SER A 188 0.45 -24.38 0.86
CA SER A 188 1.33 -25.49 1.23
C SER A 188 0.82 -26.87 0.75
N SER A 189 -0.49 -26.98 0.49
CA SER A 189 -1.18 -28.21 0.08
C SER A 189 -1.39 -28.37 -1.44
N ASP A 190 -1.24 -27.31 -2.25
CA ASP A 190 -1.46 -27.35 -3.71
C ASP A 190 -0.13 -27.28 -4.48
N PRO A 191 0.26 -28.35 -5.21
CA PRO A 191 1.52 -28.40 -5.96
C PRO A 191 1.67 -27.37 -7.09
N GLU A 192 0.58 -26.97 -7.75
CA GLU A 192 0.62 -26.01 -8.86
C GLU A 192 0.73 -24.58 -8.33
N LEU A 193 -0.04 -24.25 -7.28
CA LEU A 193 0.11 -22.97 -6.59
C LEU A 193 1.52 -22.85 -6.00
N LYS A 194 2.06 -23.90 -5.39
CA LYS A 194 3.45 -23.91 -4.88
C LYS A 194 4.49 -23.63 -5.98
N ARG A 195 4.31 -24.18 -7.19
CA ARG A 195 5.18 -23.90 -8.35
C ARG A 195 5.08 -22.44 -8.77
N GLN A 196 3.86 -21.90 -8.85
CA GLN A 196 3.63 -20.49 -9.17
C GLN A 196 4.32 -19.60 -8.13
N TYR A 197 4.18 -19.89 -6.83
CA TYR A 197 4.86 -19.16 -5.76
C TYR A 197 6.38 -19.16 -5.85
N GLY A 198 7.00 -20.29 -6.21
CA GLY A 198 8.45 -20.35 -6.41
C GLY A 198 8.94 -19.44 -7.55
N ILE A 199 8.13 -19.27 -8.60
CA ILE A 199 8.42 -18.34 -9.71
C ILE A 199 8.33 -16.89 -9.20
N LEU A 200 7.36 -16.60 -8.34
CA LEU A 200 7.15 -15.25 -7.79
C LEU A 200 8.23 -14.84 -6.81
N GLU A 201 8.63 -15.75 -5.92
CA GLU A 201 9.76 -15.55 -5.03
C GLU A 201 11.02 -15.21 -5.83
N ALA A 202 11.31 -15.99 -6.88
CA ALA A 202 12.45 -15.73 -7.75
C ALA A 202 12.38 -14.36 -8.42
N HIS A 203 11.19 -13.92 -8.88
CA HIS A 203 11.01 -12.58 -9.46
C HIS A 203 11.24 -11.46 -8.44
N TRP A 204 10.79 -11.62 -7.19
CA TRP A 204 11.03 -10.60 -6.16
C TRP A 204 12.48 -10.54 -5.74
N VAL A 205 13.15 -11.70 -5.64
CA VAL A 205 14.59 -11.75 -5.38
C VAL A 205 15.37 -11.09 -6.52
N ASP A 206 15.05 -11.37 -7.78
CA ASP A 206 15.66 -10.71 -8.96
C ASP A 206 15.42 -9.19 -8.93
N ALA A 207 14.23 -8.75 -8.51
CA ALA A 207 13.92 -7.33 -8.41
C ALA A 207 14.80 -6.60 -7.38
N LEU A 208 15.27 -7.28 -6.33
CA LEU A 208 16.19 -6.71 -5.34
C LEU A 208 17.59 -6.41 -5.91
N ASP A 209 17.97 -7.03 -7.03
CA ASP A 209 19.25 -6.79 -7.70
C ASP A 209 19.16 -5.68 -8.77
N SER A 210 17.99 -5.04 -8.93
CA SER A 210 17.82 -3.92 -9.84
C SER A 210 18.54 -2.65 -9.35
N GLU A 211 19.12 -1.90 -10.28
CA GLU A 211 19.65 -0.54 -10.06
C GLU A 211 18.54 0.47 -9.67
N LEU A 212 17.27 0.13 -9.88
CA LEU A 212 16.14 1.03 -9.66
C LEU A 212 15.48 0.78 -8.30
N PRO A 213 15.50 1.76 -7.36
CA PRO A 213 14.89 1.60 -6.03
C PRO A 213 13.41 1.25 -6.08
N SER A 214 12.67 1.70 -7.10
CA SER A 214 11.26 1.37 -7.27
C SER A 214 11.03 -0.13 -7.47
N LEU A 215 11.92 -0.84 -8.18
CA LEU A 215 11.79 -2.28 -8.36
C LEU A 215 12.20 -3.03 -7.09
N ARG A 216 13.30 -2.62 -6.45
CA ARG A 216 13.73 -3.19 -5.16
C ARG A 216 12.66 -3.05 -4.08
N TYR A 217 11.96 -1.91 -4.03
CA TYR A 217 10.83 -1.70 -3.13
C TYR A 217 9.74 -2.75 -3.31
N TRP A 218 9.33 -3.05 -4.55
CA TRP A 218 8.32 -4.08 -4.79
C TRP A 218 8.83 -5.51 -4.54
N GLY A 219 10.13 -5.77 -4.75
CA GLY A 219 10.76 -6.99 -4.29
C GLY A 219 10.63 -7.17 -2.77
N VAL A 220 10.85 -6.09 -2.00
CA VAL A 220 10.64 -6.07 -0.54
C VAL A 220 9.18 -6.32 -0.18
N GLN A 221 8.22 -5.63 -0.82
CA GLN A 221 6.78 -5.82 -0.56
C GLN A 221 6.31 -7.25 -0.89
N GLY A 222 6.88 -7.88 -1.93
CA GLY A 222 6.60 -9.27 -2.24
C GLY A 222 7.14 -10.24 -1.19
N LEU A 223 8.41 -10.08 -0.84
CA LEU A 223 9.09 -10.94 0.13
C LEU A 223 8.60 -10.74 1.58
N SER A 224 7.99 -9.61 1.92
CA SER A 224 7.41 -9.38 3.24
C SER A 224 6.17 -10.24 3.54
N ARG A 225 5.66 -10.97 2.53
CA ARG A 225 4.50 -11.87 2.71
C ARG A 225 4.87 -13.22 3.29
N PHE A 226 6.16 -13.59 3.26
CA PHE A 226 6.64 -14.83 3.85
C PHE A 226 6.53 -14.77 5.36
N GLU A 227 6.02 -15.86 5.96
CA GLU A 227 5.85 -15.96 7.41
C GLU A 227 7.20 -15.82 8.14
N ASN A 228 8.28 -16.30 7.52
CA ASN A 228 9.64 -16.16 8.02
C ASN A 228 10.39 -15.06 7.26
N ALA A 229 11.24 -14.34 7.98
CA ALA A 229 12.13 -13.32 7.41
C ALA A 229 13.00 -13.91 6.28
N HIS A 230 12.64 -13.60 5.04
CA HIS A 230 13.35 -14.11 3.87
C HIS A 230 14.81 -13.59 3.86
N PRO A 231 15.85 -14.43 3.64
CA PRO A 231 17.24 -13.98 3.71
C PRO A 231 17.56 -12.81 2.77
N ALA A 232 16.93 -12.77 1.58
CA ALA A 232 17.10 -11.65 0.66
C ALA A 232 16.48 -10.35 1.19
N LEU A 233 15.33 -10.43 1.87
CA LEU A 233 14.70 -9.28 2.54
C LEU A 233 15.61 -8.74 3.65
N VAL A 234 16.24 -9.60 4.45
CA VAL A 234 17.17 -9.16 5.51
C VAL A 234 18.35 -8.36 4.95
N ARG A 235 18.88 -8.71 3.77
CA ARG A 235 19.97 -7.95 3.14
C ARG A 235 19.56 -6.51 2.80
N THR A 236 18.29 -6.28 2.49
CA THR A 236 17.76 -4.95 2.09
C THR A 236 17.68 -3.94 3.24
N LEU A 237 17.89 -4.37 4.50
CA LEU A 237 18.12 -3.44 5.61
C LEU A 237 19.36 -2.55 5.38
N ASN A 238 20.30 -2.98 4.52
CA ASN A 238 21.50 -2.25 4.14
C ASN A 238 21.43 -1.66 2.72
N ASP A 239 20.24 -1.59 2.11
CA ASP A 239 20.06 -1.00 0.76
C ASP A 239 20.58 0.45 0.73
N GLU A 240 21.11 0.90 -0.41
CA GLU A 240 21.56 2.29 -0.59
C GLU A 240 20.41 3.31 -0.45
N SER A 241 19.19 2.93 -0.85
CA SER A 241 18.01 3.77 -0.82
C SER A 241 17.32 3.68 0.53
N MET A 242 17.16 4.84 1.18
CA MET A 242 16.43 4.90 2.45
C MET A 242 14.99 4.40 2.30
N VAL A 243 14.36 4.62 1.15
CA VAL A 243 12.98 4.15 0.87
C VAL A 243 12.88 2.63 0.94
N VAL A 244 13.88 1.93 0.39
CA VAL A 244 13.95 0.47 0.39
C VAL A 244 14.30 -0.04 1.79
N ARG A 245 15.27 0.59 2.48
CA ARG A 245 15.59 0.26 3.88
C ARG A 245 14.39 0.38 4.80
N LEU A 246 13.60 1.45 4.67
CA LEU A 246 12.38 1.67 5.46
C LEU A 246 11.33 0.59 5.20
N ALA A 247 11.13 0.20 3.93
CA ALA A 247 10.21 -0.89 3.59
C ALA A 247 10.67 -2.22 4.20
N ALA A 248 11.98 -2.51 4.16
CA ALA A 248 12.56 -3.71 4.73
C ALA A 248 12.45 -3.74 6.26
N ALA A 249 12.77 -2.61 6.90
CA ALA A 249 12.61 -2.42 8.33
C ALA A 249 11.16 -2.64 8.77
N GLN A 250 10.21 -2.06 8.04
CA GLN A 250 8.79 -2.26 8.33
C GLN A 250 8.34 -3.70 8.21
N ALA A 251 8.85 -4.44 7.21
CA ALA A 251 8.54 -5.85 7.02
C ALA A 251 9.15 -6.76 8.11
N LEU A 252 10.26 -6.36 8.72
CA LEU A 252 11.04 -7.19 9.64
C LEU A 252 10.88 -6.81 11.13
N VAL A 253 10.25 -5.68 11.43
CA VAL A 253 10.18 -5.12 12.80
C VAL A 253 9.50 -6.04 13.83
N THR A 254 8.59 -6.92 13.39
CA THR A 254 7.90 -7.88 14.27
C THR A 254 8.75 -9.10 14.59
N ASP A 255 9.81 -9.36 13.83
CA ASP A 255 10.82 -10.37 14.17
C ASP A 255 11.75 -9.79 15.24
N ALA A 256 11.74 -10.39 16.42
CA ALA A 256 12.54 -9.95 17.56
C ALA A 256 14.04 -9.81 17.24
N LYS A 257 14.56 -10.60 16.29
CA LYS A 257 15.95 -10.51 15.85
C LYS A 257 16.27 -9.21 15.12
N TYR A 258 15.31 -8.64 14.38
CA TYR A 258 15.50 -7.48 13.52
C TYR A 258 14.76 -6.23 14.03
N SER A 259 14.02 -6.33 15.13
CA SER A 259 13.19 -5.24 15.66
C SER A 259 13.99 -3.98 15.98
N GLU A 260 15.10 -4.12 16.72
CA GLU A 260 15.97 -3.00 17.11
C GLU A 260 16.54 -2.27 15.90
N ILE A 261 17.20 -2.99 14.99
CA ILE A 261 17.78 -2.39 13.78
C ILE A 261 16.70 -1.78 12.87
N SER A 262 15.49 -2.35 12.85
CA SER A 262 14.37 -1.79 12.08
C SER A 262 13.91 -0.44 12.64
N ILE A 263 13.78 -0.34 13.96
CA ILE A 263 13.42 0.92 14.64
C ILE A 263 14.53 1.96 14.47
N ASP A 264 15.80 1.56 14.51
CA ASP A 264 16.94 2.44 14.26
C ASP A 264 16.93 3.00 12.83
N ILE A 265 16.66 2.16 11.82
CA ILE A 265 16.53 2.58 10.43
C ILE A 265 15.38 3.58 10.26
N MET A 266 14.22 3.31 10.88
CA MET A 266 13.09 4.25 10.85
C MET A 266 13.46 5.57 11.53
N THR A 267 14.10 5.52 12.69
CA THR A 267 14.58 6.71 13.41
C THR A 267 15.60 7.51 12.59
N ALA A 268 16.50 6.84 11.87
CA ALA A 268 17.43 7.48 10.95
C ALA A 268 16.69 8.15 9.78
N GLY A 269 15.67 7.49 9.21
CA GLY A 269 14.81 8.03 8.15
C GLY A 269 14.12 9.34 8.52
N MET A 270 13.74 9.51 9.79
CA MET A 270 13.16 10.76 10.30
C MET A 270 14.13 11.96 10.26
N ASN A 271 15.43 11.73 10.11
CA ASN A 271 16.43 12.80 10.00
C ASN A 271 16.89 13.01 8.55
N SER A 272 16.22 12.42 7.56
CA SER A 272 16.54 12.63 6.14
C SER A 272 16.28 14.07 5.70
N ASP A 273 17.10 14.58 4.78
CA ASP A 273 16.85 15.86 4.10
C ASP A 273 15.58 15.82 3.24
N ASP A 274 15.19 14.64 2.76
CA ASP A 274 13.96 14.43 1.98
C ASP A 274 12.73 14.32 2.90
N GLU A 275 11.80 15.26 2.75
CA GLU A 275 10.58 15.33 3.55
C GLU A 275 9.64 14.13 3.38
N TRP A 276 9.69 13.45 2.23
CA TRP A 276 8.87 12.28 1.95
C TRP A 276 9.48 11.02 2.56
N VAL A 277 10.81 10.95 2.67
CA VAL A 277 11.51 9.93 3.45
C VAL A 277 11.19 10.10 4.94
N ARG A 278 11.21 11.34 5.46
CA ARG A 278 10.80 11.60 6.84
C ARG A 278 9.35 11.20 7.11
N LEU A 279 8.44 11.50 6.18
CA LEU A 279 7.03 11.10 6.27
C LEU A 279 6.85 9.58 6.26
N GLN A 280 7.56 8.87 5.37
CA GLN A 280 7.51 7.40 5.33
C GLN A 280 8.04 6.81 6.64
N ALA A 281 9.13 7.34 7.18
CA ALA A 281 9.74 6.87 8.41
C ALA A 281 8.84 7.04 9.64
N VAL A 282 8.26 8.23 9.82
CA VAL A 282 7.34 8.49 10.95
C VAL A 282 6.05 7.68 10.81
N THR A 283 5.57 7.46 9.57
CA THR A 283 4.41 6.60 9.31
C THR A 283 4.71 5.15 9.66
N ALA A 284 5.91 4.65 9.34
CA ALA A 284 6.31 3.29 9.71
C ALA A 284 6.37 3.12 11.24
N LEU A 285 6.91 4.10 11.97
CA LEU A 285 6.92 4.09 13.45
C LEU A 285 5.51 4.14 14.02
N ASP A 286 4.61 4.91 13.43
CA ASP A 286 3.22 4.96 13.86
C ASP A 286 2.51 3.61 13.68
N GLU A 287 2.75 2.94 12.56
CA GLU A 287 2.12 1.66 12.21
C GLU A 287 2.58 0.50 13.11
N ILE A 288 3.78 0.57 13.72
CA ILE A 288 4.27 -0.46 14.64
C ILE A 288 3.80 -0.27 16.10
N GLY A 289 3.05 0.81 16.38
CA GLY A 289 2.44 1.07 17.68
C GLY A 289 3.45 1.12 18.82
N ASP A 290 3.21 0.34 19.89
CA ASP A 290 4.05 0.31 21.09
C ASP A 290 5.52 -0.04 20.84
N LEU A 291 5.84 -0.71 19.73
CA LEU A 291 7.23 -1.00 19.35
C LEU A 291 8.01 0.28 19.04
N ALA A 292 7.35 1.40 18.74
CA ALA A 292 8.01 2.69 18.48
C ALA A 292 8.47 3.43 19.74
N ARG A 293 8.24 2.91 20.96
CA ARG A 293 8.68 3.55 22.21
C ARG A 293 10.17 3.95 22.22
N PRO A 294 11.12 3.17 21.70
CA PRO A 294 12.53 3.59 21.63
C PRO A 294 12.75 4.86 20.79
N ALA A 295 11.89 5.12 19.81
CA ALA A 295 11.96 6.30 18.94
C ALA A 295 11.30 7.56 19.54
N THR A 296 10.79 7.53 20.79
CA THR A 296 10.06 8.65 21.41
C THR A 296 10.81 9.99 21.35
N SER A 297 12.12 9.99 21.58
CA SER A 297 12.93 11.23 21.49
C SER A 297 12.98 11.79 20.08
N ALA A 298 13.06 10.92 19.06
CA ALA A 298 13.04 11.33 17.66
C ALA A 298 11.65 11.82 17.23
N LEU A 299 10.59 11.16 17.69
CA LEU A 299 9.20 11.59 17.49
C LEU A 299 8.95 12.99 18.07
N LYS A 300 9.45 13.28 19.28
CA LYS A 300 9.36 14.62 19.88
C LYS A 300 10.08 15.67 19.04
N LYS A 301 11.27 15.36 18.53
CA LYS A 301 12.03 16.25 17.62
C LYS A 301 11.29 16.48 16.30
N ALA A 302 10.58 15.49 15.76
CA ALA A 302 9.84 15.62 14.51
C ALA A 302 8.61 16.54 14.60
N LEU A 303 8.16 16.89 15.81
CA LEU A 303 7.15 17.93 15.99
C LEU A 303 7.63 19.32 15.53
N ASP A 304 8.95 19.53 15.45
CA ASP A 304 9.57 20.76 14.97
C ASP A 304 9.80 20.78 13.44
N ASP A 305 9.31 19.79 12.67
CA ASP A 305 9.46 19.78 11.21
C ASP A 305 8.73 20.97 10.58
N LYS A 306 9.48 21.84 9.90
CA LYS A 306 8.98 23.07 9.29
C LYS A 306 8.60 22.91 7.82
N HIS A 307 8.98 21.82 7.19
CA HIS A 307 8.83 21.59 5.76
C HIS A 307 7.58 20.78 5.46
N ASN A 308 7.29 19.77 6.28
CA ASN A 308 6.20 18.86 6.04
C ASN A 308 5.30 18.71 7.27
N LYS A 309 4.16 19.42 7.24
CA LYS A 309 3.12 19.33 8.30
C LYS A 309 2.62 17.90 8.53
N TYR A 310 2.71 17.01 7.55
CA TYR A 310 2.27 15.62 7.70
C TYR A 310 3.20 14.85 8.65
N VAL A 311 4.50 15.16 8.65
CA VAL A 311 5.46 14.60 9.60
C VAL A 311 5.05 14.95 11.03
N VAL A 312 4.76 16.23 11.28
CA VAL A 312 4.32 16.74 12.59
C VAL A 312 3.04 16.06 13.05
N ARG A 313 2.05 15.91 12.16
CA ARG A 313 0.75 15.31 12.49
C ARG A 313 0.86 13.83 12.85
N ILE A 314 1.64 13.06 12.10
CA ILE A 314 1.87 11.66 12.42
C ILE A 314 2.70 11.51 13.69
N ALA A 315 3.79 12.27 13.85
CA ALA A 315 4.58 12.24 15.07
C ALA A 315 3.74 12.53 16.33
N ASN A 316 2.86 13.54 16.25
CA ASN A 316 1.93 13.87 17.33
C ASN A 316 0.92 12.73 17.58
N HIS A 317 0.37 12.12 16.54
CA HIS A 317 -0.51 10.97 16.68
C HIS A 317 0.21 9.79 17.38
N THR A 318 1.41 9.44 16.92
CA THR A 318 2.21 8.36 17.51
C THR A 318 2.49 8.64 18.99
N LEU A 319 2.92 9.85 19.34
CA LEU A 319 3.16 10.24 20.72
C LEU A 319 1.90 10.19 21.58
N ASN A 320 0.76 10.64 21.06
CA ASN A 320 -0.52 10.54 21.75
C ASN A 320 -0.90 9.09 22.06
N VAL A 321 -0.71 8.18 21.10
CA VAL A 321 -0.95 6.75 21.29
C VAL A 321 0.01 6.17 22.34
N LEU A 322 1.31 6.45 22.23
CA LEU A 322 2.33 5.90 23.13
C LEU A 322 2.23 6.40 24.58
N GLU A 323 1.87 7.67 24.75
CA GLU A 323 1.84 8.36 26.05
C GLU A 323 0.42 8.42 26.64
N GLY A 324 -0.61 7.99 25.90
CA GLY A 324 -2.01 8.08 26.34
C GLY A 324 -2.51 9.51 26.45
N THR A 325 -2.04 10.40 25.56
CA THR A 325 -2.39 11.83 25.54
C THR A 325 -3.26 12.19 24.33
N ASN A 326 -3.73 13.43 24.25
CA ASN A 326 -4.59 13.93 23.16
C ASN A 326 -4.14 15.30 22.64
N ASN A 327 -2.83 15.53 22.63
CA ASN A 327 -2.23 16.77 22.16
C ASN A 327 -2.62 17.06 20.69
N GLN A 328 -2.72 18.34 20.35
CA GLN A 328 -3.14 18.77 19.01
C GLN A 328 -2.05 19.58 18.34
N VAL A 329 -1.90 19.36 17.03
CA VAL A 329 -1.01 20.10 16.14
C VAL A 329 -1.77 20.63 14.93
N ARG A 330 -1.19 21.63 14.26
CA ARG A 330 -1.83 22.36 13.15
C ARG A 330 -1.84 21.57 11.83
#